data_AF-A0A7L4KHJ3-F1
#
_entry.id   AF-A0A7L4KHJ3-F1
#
_cell.length_a   1.000
_cell.length_b   1.000
_cell.length_c   1.000
_cell.angle_alpha   90.00
_cell.angle_beta   90.00
_cell.angle_gamma   90.00
#
_symmetry.space_group_name_H-M   'P 1'
#
loop_
_entity.id
_entity.type
_entity.pdbx_description
1 polymer ?
#
loop_
_entity_poly.entity_id
_entity_poly.type
_entity_poly.pdbx_seq_one_letter_code
_entity_poly.pdbx_strand_id
1 'polypeptide(L)'
;GSEAASEQGQEEEETEDRLKEHMDNLLDKSAKTRQAALQSLRLAFSSKTLSDFLLERHLTLTDSLEKCLKKGKGEEQALAGTVLTLLCLQMGSGPEGEEVFRSLKPLLISILMDSTASSSARQS
;
A
#
# COMPACT_ATOMS: atom_id res chain seq x y z
N GLY A 1 -14.03 -31.95 -0.03
CA GLY A 1 -13.79 -31.77 -1.48
C GLY A 1 -14.41 -30.47 -1.94
N SER A 2 -15.74 -30.44 -2.06
CA SER A 2 -16.47 -29.26 -2.54
C SER A 2 -16.70 -28.18 -1.47
N GLU A 3 -16.97 -28.54 -0.21
CA GLU A 3 -17.27 -27.57 0.86
C GLU A 3 -16.04 -26.74 1.26
N ALA A 4 -14.88 -27.37 1.45
CA ALA A 4 -13.64 -26.66 1.78
C ALA A 4 -13.16 -25.70 0.67
N ALA A 5 -13.45 -26.01 -0.60
CA ALA A 5 -13.13 -25.13 -1.72
C ALA A 5 -14.08 -23.93 -1.79
N SER A 6 -15.36 -24.11 -1.42
CA SER A 6 -16.30 -22.99 -1.30
C SER A 6 -16.01 -22.09 -0.10
N GLU A 7 -15.56 -22.65 1.03
CA GLU A 7 -15.16 -21.88 2.22
C GLU A 7 -13.91 -21.04 1.96
N GLN A 8 -12.89 -21.60 1.31
CA GLN A 8 -11.69 -20.85 0.92
C GLN A 8 -12.01 -19.68 -0.02
N GLY A 9 -12.88 -19.89 -1.01
CA GLY A 9 -13.27 -18.81 -1.92
C GLY A 9 -14.02 -17.68 -1.22
N GLN A 10 -14.86 -17.99 -0.22
CA GLN A 10 -15.55 -16.97 0.58
C GLN A 10 -14.59 -16.18 1.47
N GLU A 11 -13.62 -16.84 2.10
CA GLU A 11 -12.60 -16.16 2.91
C GLU A 11 -11.72 -15.22 2.07
N GLU A 12 -11.39 -15.62 0.84
CA GLU A 12 -10.66 -14.79 -0.11
C GLU A 12 -11.45 -13.53 -0.48
N GLU A 13 -12.73 -13.67 -0.87
CA GLU A 13 -13.63 -12.56 -1.20
C GLU A 13 -13.78 -11.59 -0.03
N GLU A 14 -14.05 -12.08 1.18
CA GLU A 14 -14.14 -11.25 2.38
C GLU A 14 -12.83 -10.49 2.64
N THR A 15 -11.69 -11.13 2.36
CA THR A 15 -10.41 -10.47 2.56
C THR A 15 -10.19 -9.38 1.51
N GLU A 16 -10.55 -9.61 0.25
CA GLU A 16 -10.48 -8.60 -0.78
C GLU A 16 -11.37 -7.39 -0.47
N ASP A 17 -12.59 -7.62 0.03
CA ASP A 17 -13.49 -6.54 0.39
C ASP A 17 -12.94 -5.67 1.52
N ARG A 18 -12.31 -6.29 2.54
CA ARG A 18 -11.57 -5.56 3.58
C ARG A 18 -10.40 -4.75 3.01
N LEU A 19 -9.68 -5.31 2.03
CA LEU A 19 -8.58 -4.59 1.37
C LEU A 19 -9.09 -3.38 0.57
N LYS A 20 -10.21 -3.52 -0.15
CA LYS A 20 -10.87 -2.41 -0.86
C LYS A 20 -11.27 -1.31 0.12
N GLU A 21 -11.87 -1.68 1.25
CA GLU A 21 -12.23 -0.71 2.30
C GLU A 21 -10.99 0.03 2.85
N HIS A 22 -9.88 -0.67 3.07
CA HIS A 22 -8.64 -0.02 3.49
C HIS A 22 -8.09 0.93 2.42
N MET A 23 -8.20 0.58 1.14
CA MET A 23 -7.81 1.48 0.04
C MET A 23 -8.65 2.74 0.02
N ASP A 24 -9.97 2.64 0.17
CA ASP A 24 -10.87 3.80 0.22
C ASP A 24 -10.54 4.71 1.41
N ASN A 25 -10.23 4.10 2.56
CA ASN A 25 -9.85 4.83 3.78
C ASN A 25 -8.51 5.59 3.66
N LEU A 26 -7.67 5.31 2.65
CA LEU A 26 -6.49 6.14 2.36
C LEU A 26 -6.86 7.56 1.89
N LEU A 27 -8.08 7.76 1.41
CA LEU A 27 -8.58 9.06 0.96
C LEU A 27 -9.38 9.80 2.04
N ASP A 28 -9.48 9.23 3.23
CA ASP A 28 -10.23 9.83 4.33
C ASP A 28 -9.62 11.17 4.81
N LYS A 29 -10.47 12.07 5.29
CA LYS A 29 -10.03 13.39 5.78
C LYS A 29 -9.20 13.27 7.07
N SER A 30 -9.48 12.28 7.90
CA SER A 30 -8.79 12.00 9.16
C SER A 30 -7.45 11.32 8.92
N ALA A 31 -6.37 11.95 9.37
CA ALA A 31 -5.04 11.34 9.36
C ALA A 31 -5.00 10.01 10.12
N LYS A 32 -5.74 9.90 11.23
CA LYS A 32 -5.81 8.68 12.02
C LYS A 32 -6.45 7.53 11.25
N THR A 33 -7.49 7.80 10.46
CA THR A 33 -8.15 6.80 9.62
C THR A 33 -7.20 6.33 8.52
N ARG A 34 -6.52 7.26 7.84
CA ARG A 34 -5.51 6.94 6.83
C ARG A 34 -4.37 6.09 7.40
N GLN A 35 -3.86 6.45 8.58
CA GLN A 35 -2.80 5.69 9.26
C GLN A 35 -3.24 4.28 9.63
N ALA A 36 -4.45 4.11 10.16
CA ALA A 36 -5.00 2.80 10.47
C ALA A 36 -5.13 1.93 9.21
N ALA A 37 -5.60 2.51 8.11
CA ALA A 37 -5.70 1.82 6.82
C ALA A 37 -4.31 1.41 6.27
N LEU A 38 -3.33 2.31 6.30
CA LEU A 38 -1.95 2.00 5.91
C LEU A 38 -1.35 0.87 6.77
N GLN A 39 -1.62 0.87 8.08
CA GLN A 39 -1.17 -0.18 8.99
C GLN A 39 -1.80 -1.53 8.64
N SER A 40 -3.10 -1.57 8.34
CA SER A 40 -3.78 -2.79 7.91
C SER A 40 -3.26 -3.31 6.57
N LEU A 41 -3.04 -2.42 5.59
CA LEU A 41 -2.45 -2.80 4.29
C LEU A 41 -1.03 -3.35 4.47
N ARG A 42 -0.20 -2.73 5.30
CA ARG A 42 1.14 -3.22 5.62
C ARG A 42 1.10 -4.64 6.18
N LEU A 43 0.19 -4.92 7.11
CA LEU A 43 0.02 -6.26 7.69
C LEU A 43 -0.46 -7.27 6.65
N ALA A 44 -1.41 -6.91 5.80
CA ALA A 44 -1.89 -7.79 4.75
C ALA A 44 -0.81 -8.13 3.71
N PHE A 45 -0.05 -7.12 3.27
CA PHE A 45 0.97 -7.31 2.23
C PHE A 45 2.22 -8.04 2.75
N SER A 46 2.43 -8.06 4.06
CA SER A 46 3.51 -8.83 4.68
C SER A 46 3.12 -10.26 5.04
N SER A 47 1.84 -10.56 5.18
CA SER A 47 1.35 -11.89 5.57
C SER A 47 0.99 -12.79 4.38
N LYS A 48 0.57 -12.22 3.25
CA LYS A 48 0.17 -12.99 2.07
C LYS A 48 0.53 -12.30 0.76
N THR A 49 0.72 -13.14 -0.26
CA THR A 49 0.85 -12.69 -1.65
C THR A 49 -0.54 -12.42 -2.23
N LEU A 50 -0.72 -11.27 -2.86
CA LEU A 50 -2.00 -10.73 -3.32
C LEU A 50 -1.99 -10.43 -4.83
N SER A 51 -1.35 -11.30 -5.62
CA SER A 51 -1.02 -11.01 -7.02
C SER A 51 -2.20 -10.53 -7.85
N ASP A 52 -3.30 -11.28 -7.88
CA ASP A 52 -4.46 -10.96 -8.72
C ASP A 52 -5.14 -9.66 -8.27
N PHE A 53 -5.37 -9.52 -6.96
CA PHE A 53 -5.92 -8.30 -6.36
C PHE A 53 -5.09 -7.06 -6.70
N LEU A 54 -3.76 -7.15 -6.57
CA LEU A 54 -2.84 -6.04 -6.81
C LEU A 54 -2.69 -5.73 -8.29
N LEU A 55 -2.66 -6.74 -9.16
CA LEU A 55 -2.57 -6.53 -10.61
C LEU A 55 -3.72 -5.65 -11.10
N GLU A 56 -4.93 -5.88 -10.60
CA GLU A 56 -6.12 -5.08 -10.94
C GLU A 56 -6.13 -3.67 -10.35
N ARG A 57 -5.39 -3.42 -9.26
CA ARG A 57 -5.57 -2.21 -8.42
C ARG A 57 -4.31 -1.39 -8.16
N HIS A 58 -3.16 -1.83 -8.64
CA HIS A 58 -1.86 -1.21 -8.34
C HIS A 58 -1.83 0.27 -8.71
N LEU A 59 -2.46 0.69 -9.82
CA LEU A 59 -2.54 2.10 -10.21
C LEU A 59 -3.27 2.96 -9.17
N THR A 60 -4.49 2.59 -8.80
CA THR A 60 -5.30 3.30 -7.80
C THR A 60 -4.62 3.33 -6.43
N LEU A 61 -3.99 2.22 -6.05
CA LEU A 61 -3.25 2.13 -4.79
C LEU A 61 -2.01 3.04 -4.81
N THR A 62 -1.25 3.03 -5.91
CA THR A 62 -0.07 3.89 -6.12
C THR A 62 -0.44 5.37 -6.01
N ASP A 63 -1.52 5.79 -6.67
CA ASP A 63 -2.04 7.17 -6.61
C ASP A 63 -2.44 7.58 -5.18
N SER A 64 -2.99 6.65 -4.42
CA SER A 64 -3.42 6.90 -3.04
C SER A 64 -2.22 6.98 -2.09
N LEU A 65 -1.23 6.10 -2.26
CA LEU A 65 0.04 6.15 -1.53
C LEU A 65 0.83 7.41 -1.86
N GLU A 66 0.83 7.87 -3.11
CA GLU A 66 1.47 9.12 -3.50
C GLU A 66 0.88 10.32 -2.73
N LYS A 67 -0.44 10.35 -2.56
CA LYS A 67 -1.12 11.40 -1.77
C LYS A 67 -0.72 11.35 -0.30
N CYS A 68 -0.66 10.16 0.31
CA CYS A 68 -0.18 9.97 1.68
C CYS A 68 1.27 10.40 1.85
N LEU A 69 2.15 10.08 0.89
CA LEU A 69 3.56 10.48 0.90
C LEU A 69 3.74 11.99 0.73
N LYS A 70 2.96 12.63 -0.15
CA LYS A 70 3.05 14.08 -0.42
C LYS A 70 2.42 14.94 0.67
N LYS A 71 1.26 14.52 1.22
CA LYS A 71 0.44 15.34 2.12
C LYS A 71 0.46 14.87 3.56
N GLY A 72 0.69 13.59 3.79
CA GLY A 72 0.85 13.02 5.12
C GLY A 72 2.14 13.51 5.79
N LYS A 73 2.27 13.23 7.08
CA LYS A 73 3.45 13.57 7.87
C LYS A 73 3.81 12.46 8.84
N GLY A 74 5.07 12.39 9.23
CA GLY A 74 5.53 11.53 10.32
C GLY A 74 5.21 10.06 10.06
N GLU A 75 4.40 9.47 10.94
CA GLU A 75 3.97 8.07 10.85
C GLU A 75 3.20 7.76 9.56
N GLU A 76 2.38 8.68 9.05
CA GLU A 76 1.62 8.42 7.81
C GLU A 76 2.58 8.23 6.62
N GLN A 77 3.60 9.08 6.50
CA GLN A 77 4.60 8.95 5.43
C GLN A 77 5.42 7.67 5.58
N ALA A 78 5.84 7.33 6.81
CA ALA A 78 6.63 6.12 7.07
C ALA A 78 5.84 4.84 6.73
N LEU A 79 4.56 4.78 7.13
CA LEU A 79 3.68 3.67 6.78
C LEU A 79 3.44 3.61 5.27
N ALA A 80 3.17 4.75 4.60
CA ALA A 80 2.97 4.78 3.16
C ALA A 80 4.23 4.34 2.39
N GLY A 81 5.43 4.75 2.82
CA GLY A 81 6.69 4.28 2.26
C GLY A 81 6.85 2.76 2.40
N THR A 82 6.53 2.23 3.58
CA THR A 82 6.61 0.78 3.83
C THR A 82 5.62 -0.01 2.96
N VAL A 83 4.36 0.44 2.87
CA VAL A 83 3.33 -0.20 2.04
C VAL A 83 3.72 -0.15 0.56
N LEU A 84 4.27 0.97 0.09
CA LEU A 84 4.79 1.09 -1.26
C LEU A 84 5.94 0.10 -1.54
N THR A 85 6.88 -0.05 -0.61
CA THR A 85 7.98 -1.02 -0.74
C THR A 85 7.43 -2.45 -0.86
N LEU A 86 6.43 -2.80 -0.05
CA LEU A 86 5.77 -4.10 -0.13
C LEU A 86 4.99 -4.28 -1.45
N LEU A 87 4.32 -3.23 -1.93
CA LEU A 87 3.66 -3.24 -3.25
C LEU A 87 4.68 -3.52 -4.36
N CYS A 88 5.78 -2.77 -4.40
CA CYS A 88 6.85 -2.99 -5.39
C CYS A 88 7.39 -4.43 -5.33
N LEU A 89 7.56 -4.96 -4.12
CA LEU A 89 8.04 -6.33 -3.93
C LEU A 89 7.05 -7.37 -4.48
N GLN A 90 5.75 -7.19 -4.24
CA GLN A 90 4.73 -8.12 -4.73
C GLN A 90 4.51 -8.01 -6.25
N MET A 91 4.61 -6.81 -6.83
CA MET A 91 4.52 -6.62 -8.28
C MET A 91 5.73 -7.19 -9.04
N GLY A 92 6.86 -7.35 -8.35
CA GLY A 92 8.08 -7.93 -8.92
C GLY A 92 8.69 -7.07 -10.04
N SER A 93 9.50 -7.70 -10.89
CA SER A 93 10.22 -7.04 -11.99
C SER A 93 9.44 -7.02 -13.31
N GLY A 94 8.11 -7.13 -13.25
CA GLY A 94 7.24 -7.00 -14.42
C GLY A 94 7.04 -5.54 -14.83
N PRO A 95 6.46 -5.29 -16.01
CA PRO A 95 6.22 -3.93 -16.50
C PRO A 95 5.38 -3.10 -15.53
N GLU A 96 4.40 -3.71 -14.87
CA GLU A 96 3.55 -3.04 -13.88
C GLU A 96 4.35 -2.65 -12.62
N GLY A 97 5.22 -3.54 -12.13
CA GLY A 97 6.10 -3.24 -10.99
C GLY A 97 7.12 -2.14 -11.29
N GLU A 98 7.69 -2.17 -12.50
CA GLU A 98 8.58 -1.10 -12.97
C GLU A 98 7.86 0.25 -13.09
N GLU A 99 6.61 0.27 -13.53
CA GLU A 99 5.79 1.47 -13.64
C GLU A 99 5.51 2.09 -12.26
N VAL A 100 5.10 1.26 -11.29
CA VAL A 100 4.90 1.69 -9.88
C VAL A 100 6.17 2.30 -9.31
N PHE A 101 7.32 1.64 -9.48
CA PHE A 101 8.58 2.16 -8.97
C PHE A 101 9.01 3.45 -9.68
N ARG A 102 8.85 3.52 -11.00
CA ARG A 102 9.25 4.68 -11.81
C ARG A 102 8.44 5.93 -11.45
N SER A 103 7.13 5.78 -11.22
CA SER A 103 6.26 6.89 -10.87
C SER A 103 6.61 7.50 -9.51
N LEU A 104 6.99 6.67 -8.54
CA LEU A 104 7.22 7.12 -7.15
C LEU A 104 8.68 7.35 -6.77
N LYS A 105 9.64 6.85 -7.55
CA LYS A 105 11.08 7.06 -7.31
C LYS A 105 11.46 8.53 -7.09
N PRO A 106 11.01 9.51 -7.89
CA PRO A 106 11.36 10.92 -7.66
C PRO A 106 10.87 11.43 -6.30
N LEU A 107 9.67 11.01 -5.89
CA LEU A 107 9.08 11.39 -4.61
C LEU A 107 9.84 10.79 -3.43
N LEU A 108 10.21 9.50 -3.52
CA LEU A 108 11.01 8.83 -2.49
C LEU A 108 12.38 9.50 -2.30
N ILE A 109 13.06 9.83 -3.39
CA ILE A 109 14.33 10.56 -3.34
C ILE A 109 14.12 11.93 -2.68
N SER A 110 13.05 12.64 -3.02
CA SER A 110 12.74 13.94 -2.40
C SER A 110 12.53 13.82 -0.89
N ILE A 111 11.82 12.80 -0.42
CA ILE A 111 11.57 12.57 1.02
C ILE A 111 12.88 12.20 1.73
N LEU A 112 13.69 11.34 1.13
CA LEU A 112 14.99 10.93 1.69
C LEU A 112 15.93 12.13 1.87
N MET A 113 15.95 13.04 0.90
CA MET A 113 16.82 14.22 0.91
C MET A 113 16.27 15.38 1.77
N ASP A 114 15.01 15.32 2.19
CA ASP A 114 14.39 16.35 3.03
C ASP A 114 14.81 16.18 4.51
N SER A 115 15.71 17.05 4.96
CA SER A 115 16.17 17.07 6.35
C SER A 115 15.06 17.39 7.36
N THR A 116 13.95 17.99 6.90
CA THR A 116 12.79 18.35 7.72
C THR A 116 11.77 17.22 7.83
N ALA A 117 11.82 16.23 6.94
CA ALA A 117 11.02 15.02 7.06
C ALA A 117 11.40 14.25 8.34
N SER A 118 10.45 13.47 8.86
CA SER A 118 10.73 12.67 10.07
C SER A 118 11.80 11.62 9.81
N SER A 119 12.58 11.26 10.83
CA SER A 119 13.58 10.20 10.72
C SER A 119 12.97 8.86 10.31
N SER A 120 11.77 8.55 10.78
CA SER A 120 11.03 7.33 10.41
C SER A 120 10.66 7.33 8.92
N ALA A 121 10.13 8.44 8.41
CA ALA A 121 9.77 8.57 7.00
C ALA A 121 10.97 8.51 6.04
N ARG A 122 12.16 8.89 6.49
CA ARG A 122 13.39 8.72 5.69
C ARG A 122 13.97 7.31 5.71
N GLN A 123 13.61 6.50 6.72
CA GLN A 123 14.14 5.14 6.91
C GLN A 123 13.19 4.05 6.40
N SER A 124 11.94 4.39 6.10
CA SER A 124 10.93 3.50 5.52
C SER A 124 11.21 3.21 4.05
#